data_AF-A0A355WMU9-F1
#
_entry.id   AF-A0A355WMU9-F1
#
_cell.length_a   1.000
_cell.length_b   1.000
_cell.length_c   1.000
_cell.angle_alpha   90.00
_cell.angle_beta   90.00
_cell.angle_gamma   90.00
#
_symmetry.space_group_name_H-M   'P 1'
#
loop_
_entity.id
_entity.type
_entity.pdbx_description
1 polymer ?
#
loop_
_entity_poly.entity_id
_entity_poly.type
_entity_poly.pdbx_seq_one_letter_code
_entity_poly.pdbx_strand_id
1 'polypeptide(L)'
;MNDPAFAKDKVEMQAEREALLAQSSRLTAEIPAEWDGIHKVFAKLTNAKDKAISSYQRNADMSYSKVSDAVDLLNTSGDFAALEADLRALRAVIADTDPAESHEQVNELSKQFSKVTGASSIASALSKARQDLKNNTPKVDKALVEFDKAVAEYDLQKQWRGAAAQKLLPALETYLTAIKRNLGARLQRDLTRKQALFLASCSAGHEDISLNF
;
A
#
# COMPACT_ATOMS: atom_id res chain seq x y z
N MET A 1 -44.47 43.81 26.31
CA MET A 1 -43.24 44.55 25.97
C MET A 1 -42.85 44.14 24.56
N ASN A 2 -43.16 44.96 23.56
CA ASN A 2 -42.50 44.87 22.25
C ASN A 2 -41.25 45.74 22.37
N ASP A 3 -40.11 45.10 22.59
CA ASP A 3 -38.84 45.81 22.63
C ASP A 3 -38.53 46.34 21.20
N PRO A 4 -38.39 47.67 21.03
CA PRO A 4 -38.17 48.28 19.72
C PRO A 4 -36.87 47.84 19.04
N ALA A 5 -35.88 47.35 19.79
CA ALA A 5 -34.67 46.76 19.22
C ALA A 5 -35.00 45.46 18.45
N PHE A 6 -35.81 44.57 19.03
CA PHE A 6 -36.25 43.33 18.36
C PHE A 6 -37.14 43.60 17.15
N ALA A 7 -37.93 44.68 17.16
CA ALA A 7 -38.72 45.09 16.00
C ALA A 7 -37.84 45.60 14.85
N LYS A 8 -36.77 46.35 15.16
CA LYS A 8 -35.79 46.83 14.18
C LYS A 8 -34.98 45.68 13.58
N ASP A 9 -34.47 44.78 14.42
CA ASP A 9 -33.70 43.60 13.98
C ASP A 9 -34.55 42.70 13.06
N LYS A 10 -35.84 42.52 13.38
CA LYS A 10 -36.77 41.77 12.53
C LYS A 10 -36.95 42.40 11.15
N VAL A 11 -37.03 43.72 11.06
CA VAL A 11 -37.16 44.44 9.79
C VAL A 11 -35.88 44.34 8.96
N GLU A 12 -34.71 44.46 9.60
CA GLU A 12 -33.41 44.28 8.93
C GLU A 12 -33.24 42.85 8.38
N MET A 13 -33.57 41.83 9.18
CA MET A 13 -33.53 40.43 8.73
C MET A 13 -34.52 40.14 7.60
N GLN A 14 -35.69 40.79 7.57
CA GLN A 14 -36.65 40.65 6.49
C GLN A 14 -36.14 41.27 5.18
N ALA A 15 -35.54 42.46 5.25
CA ALA A 15 -34.92 43.11 4.10
C ALA A 15 -33.74 42.29 3.55
N GLU A 16 -32.91 41.72 4.42
CA GLU A 16 -31.81 40.84 4.03
C GLU A 16 -32.32 39.57 3.35
N ARG A 17 -33.36 38.93 3.89
CA ARG A 17 -34.00 37.76 3.26
C ARG A 17 -34.52 38.08 1.87
N GLU A 18 -35.17 39.23 1.68
CA GLU A 18 -35.69 39.65 0.38
C GLU A 18 -34.55 39.91 -0.62
N ALA A 19 -33.46 40.55 -0.19
CA ALA A 19 -32.27 40.76 -1.00
C ALA A 19 -31.62 39.43 -1.43
N LEU A 20 -31.48 38.48 -0.51
CA LEU A 20 -30.94 37.14 -0.80
C LEU A 20 -31.84 36.33 -1.75
N LEU A 21 -33.16 36.44 -1.61
CA LEU A 21 -34.11 35.79 -2.52
C LEU A 21 -34.05 36.41 -3.93
N ALA A 22 -33.97 37.74 -4.04
CA ALA A 22 -33.79 38.42 -5.31
C ALA A 22 -32.47 38.01 -5.99
N GLN A 23 -31.40 37.91 -5.21
CA GLN A 23 -30.11 37.43 -5.70
C GLN A 23 -30.18 35.96 -6.16
N SER A 24 -30.83 35.09 -5.39
CA SER A 24 -31.04 33.68 -5.76
C SER A 24 -31.83 33.54 -7.06
N SER A 25 -32.92 34.32 -7.22
CA SER A 25 -33.71 34.32 -8.45
C SER A 25 -32.90 34.80 -9.65
N ARG A 26 -32.08 35.84 -9.48
CA ARG A 26 -31.20 36.34 -10.55
C ARG A 26 -30.18 35.30 -10.97
N LEU A 27 -29.48 34.69 -10.01
CA LEU A 27 -28.47 33.65 -10.27
C LEU A 27 -29.09 32.40 -10.92
N THR A 28 -30.30 32.02 -10.50
CA THR A 28 -31.01 30.87 -11.09
C THR A 28 -31.39 31.15 -12.56
N ALA A 29 -31.74 32.40 -12.88
CA ALA A 29 -32.04 32.80 -14.26
C ALA A 29 -30.81 32.83 -15.17
N GLU A 30 -29.60 32.90 -14.61
CA GLU A 30 -28.34 32.81 -15.37
C GLU A 30 -27.99 31.36 -15.76
N ILE A 31 -28.66 30.35 -15.18
CA ILE A 31 -28.44 28.94 -15.52
C ILE A 31 -28.99 28.66 -16.93
N PRO A 32 -28.17 28.20 -17.90
CA PRO A 32 -28.65 27.86 -19.23
C PRO A 32 -29.70 26.73 -19.19
N ALA A 33 -30.74 26.81 -20.02
CA ALA A 33 -31.78 25.76 -20.08
C ALA A 33 -31.22 24.38 -20.48
N GLU A 34 -30.11 24.35 -21.22
CA GLU A 34 -29.42 23.13 -21.65
C GLU A 34 -28.49 22.54 -20.56
N TRP A 35 -28.33 23.23 -19.43
CA TRP A 35 -27.35 22.87 -18.39
C TRP A 35 -27.50 21.43 -17.91
N ASP A 36 -28.71 21.01 -17.55
CA ASP A 36 -28.97 19.65 -17.09
C ASP A 36 -28.57 18.58 -18.11
N GLY A 37 -28.75 18.86 -19.40
CA GLY A 37 -28.36 17.99 -20.50
C GLY A 37 -26.84 17.91 -20.63
N ILE A 38 -26.18 19.07 -20.68
CA ILE A 38 -24.72 19.19 -20.79
C ILE A 38 -24.04 18.53 -19.58
N HIS A 39 -24.49 18.83 -18.36
CA HIS A 39 -23.94 18.28 -17.14
C HIS A 39 -24.10 16.75 -17.08
N LYS A 40 -25.24 16.18 -17.51
CA LYS A 40 -25.41 14.72 -17.60
C LYS A 40 -24.40 14.07 -18.56
N VAL A 41 -24.16 14.68 -19.72
CA VAL A 41 -23.18 14.19 -20.69
C VAL A 41 -21.77 14.29 -20.11
N PHE A 42 -21.42 15.44 -19.53
CA PHE A 42 -20.15 15.67 -18.87
C PHE A 42 -19.89 14.65 -17.75
N ALA A 43 -20.83 14.49 -16.81
CA ALA A 43 -20.72 13.54 -15.71
C ALA A 43 -20.52 12.11 -16.22
N LYS A 44 -21.22 11.70 -17.28
CA LYS A 44 -21.03 10.36 -17.89
C LYS A 44 -19.62 10.20 -18.46
N LEU A 45 -19.11 11.19 -19.19
CA LEU A 45 -17.77 11.15 -19.78
C LEU A 45 -16.68 11.19 -18.70
N THR A 46 -16.81 12.06 -17.71
CA THR A 46 -15.86 12.19 -16.60
C THR A 46 -15.81 10.91 -15.78
N ASN A 47 -16.95 10.32 -15.42
CA ASN A 47 -16.98 9.03 -14.73
C ASN A 47 -16.33 7.90 -15.55
N ALA A 48 -16.56 7.86 -16.86
CA ALA A 48 -15.93 6.89 -17.75
C ALA A 48 -14.40 7.09 -17.83
N LYS A 49 -13.95 8.35 -17.96
CA LYS A 49 -12.55 8.75 -17.95
C LYS A 49 -11.86 8.33 -16.65
N ASP A 50 -12.45 8.68 -15.51
CA ASP A 50 -11.86 8.40 -14.19
C ASP A 50 -11.78 6.91 -13.92
N LYS A 51 -12.79 6.15 -14.34
CA LYS A 51 -12.76 4.68 -14.29
C LYS A 51 -11.65 4.11 -15.17
N ALA A 52 -11.49 4.61 -16.39
CA ALA A 52 -10.44 4.17 -17.31
C ALA A 52 -9.04 4.50 -16.76
N ILE A 53 -8.83 5.72 -16.26
CA ILE A 53 -7.58 6.16 -15.63
C ILE A 53 -7.26 5.29 -14.42
N SER A 54 -8.22 5.10 -13.51
CA SER A 54 -8.03 4.31 -12.29
C SER A 54 -7.71 2.85 -12.62
N SER A 55 -8.37 2.28 -13.63
CA SER A 55 -8.10 0.91 -14.09
C SER A 55 -6.71 0.78 -14.70
N TYR A 56 -6.32 1.73 -15.56
CA TYR A 56 -5.00 1.76 -16.17
C TYR A 56 -3.91 1.87 -15.11
N GLN A 57 -4.05 2.82 -14.17
CA GLN A 57 -3.07 3.04 -13.09
C GLN A 57 -2.91 1.79 -12.23
N ARG A 58 -4.00 1.20 -11.75
CA ARG A 58 -3.93 -0.05 -10.96
C ARG A 58 -3.25 -1.17 -11.72
N ASN A 59 -3.58 -1.37 -13.00
CA ASN A 59 -3.00 -2.44 -13.80
C ASN A 59 -1.51 -2.22 -14.07
N ALA A 60 -1.12 -0.98 -14.38
CA ALA A 60 0.27 -0.58 -14.56
C ALA A 60 1.07 -0.79 -13.27
N ASP A 61 0.58 -0.23 -12.16
CA ASP A 61 1.23 -0.32 -10.85
C ASP A 61 1.37 -1.79 -10.41
N MET A 62 0.31 -2.61 -10.54
CA MET A 62 0.37 -4.05 -10.23
C MET A 62 1.33 -4.82 -11.14
N SER A 63 1.41 -4.48 -12.43
CA SER A 63 2.31 -5.17 -13.38
C SER A 63 3.78 -4.92 -13.06
N TYR A 64 4.09 -3.73 -12.54
CA TYR A 64 5.42 -3.36 -12.10
C TYR A 64 5.72 -3.96 -10.71
N SER A 65 4.82 -3.75 -9.74
CA SER A 65 5.04 -4.14 -8.34
C SER A 65 5.25 -5.64 -8.18
N LYS A 66 4.46 -6.48 -8.87
CA LYS A 66 4.61 -7.94 -8.80
C LYS A 66 6.00 -8.43 -9.22
N VAL A 67 6.61 -7.75 -10.20
CA VAL A 67 7.94 -8.12 -10.68
C VAL A 67 9.03 -7.52 -9.77
N SER A 68 8.86 -6.30 -9.27
CA SER A 68 9.80 -5.74 -8.29
C SER A 68 9.80 -6.53 -7.00
N ASP A 69 8.64 -6.97 -6.51
CA ASP A 69 8.52 -7.81 -5.30
C ASP A 69 9.27 -9.14 -5.49
N ALA A 70 9.20 -9.73 -6.69
CA ALA A 70 9.95 -10.94 -7.03
C ALA A 70 11.46 -10.69 -7.11
N VAL A 71 11.89 -9.53 -7.59
CA VAL A 71 13.31 -9.13 -7.58
C VAL A 71 13.80 -8.93 -6.15
N ASP A 72 13.04 -8.23 -5.30
CA ASP A 72 13.38 -8.01 -3.89
C ASP A 72 13.47 -9.34 -3.12
N LEU A 73 12.51 -10.24 -3.36
CA LEU A 73 12.52 -11.61 -2.85
C LEU A 73 13.81 -12.36 -3.21
N LEU A 74 14.24 -12.28 -4.48
CA LEU A 74 15.44 -12.97 -4.95
C LEU A 74 16.72 -12.32 -4.46
N ASN A 75 16.76 -10.99 -4.35
CA ASN A 75 17.90 -10.25 -3.81
C ASN A 75 18.20 -10.63 -2.35
N THR A 76 17.16 -10.92 -1.56
CA THR A 76 17.32 -11.39 -0.17
C THR A 76 17.68 -12.88 -0.03
N SER A 77 17.93 -13.60 -1.14
CA SER A 77 18.28 -15.04 -1.08
C SER A 77 19.59 -15.31 -0.35
N GLY A 78 20.55 -14.39 -0.40
CA GLY A 78 21.81 -14.49 0.35
C GLY A 78 21.57 -14.42 1.86
N ASP A 79 20.83 -13.40 2.30
CA ASP A 79 20.44 -13.23 3.71
C ASP A 79 19.62 -14.41 4.21
N PHE A 80 18.71 -14.93 3.38
CA PHE A 80 17.94 -16.14 3.69
C PHE A 80 18.84 -17.38 3.91
N ALA A 81 19.85 -17.57 3.05
CA ALA A 81 20.78 -18.69 3.17
C ALA A 81 21.67 -18.57 4.41
N ALA A 82 22.07 -17.35 4.78
CA ALA A 82 22.92 -17.10 5.95
C ALA A 82 22.27 -17.55 7.27
N LEU A 83 20.94 -17.55 7.36
CA LEU A 83 20.18 -17.94 8.55
C LEU A 83 20.04 -19.46 8.73
N GLU A 84 20.54 -20.29 7.81
CA GLU A 84 20.35 -21.74 7.89
C GLU A 84 20.96 -22.34 9.15
N ALA A 85 22.22 -22.00 9.43
CA ALA A 85 22.97 -22.58 10.55
C ALA A 85 22.26 -22.28 11.87
N ASP A 86 21.84 -21.02 12.05
CA ASP A 86 21.12 -20.56 13.24
C ASP A 86 19.76 -21.27 13.37
N LEU A 87 19.03 -21.44 12.26
CA LEU A 87 17.78 -22.19 12.25
C LEU A 87 17.97 -23.65 12.69
N ARG A 88 19.01 -24.33 12.18
CA ARG A 88 19.27 -25.73 12.57
C ARG A 88 19.72 -25.85 14.02
N ALA A 89 20.54 -24.91 14.50
CA ALA A 89 21.03 -24.89 15.87
C ALA A 89 19.89 -24.71 16.89
N LEU A 90 18.83 -24.01 16.50
CA LEU A 90 17.68 -23.70 17.37
C LEU A 90 16.95 -24.95 17.88
N ARG A 91 17.05 -26.10 17.19
CA ARG A 91 16.40 -27.33 17.67
C ARG A 91 16.93 -27.77 19.03
N ALA A 92 18.25 -27.77 19.20
CA ALA A 92 18.90 -28.13 20.47
C ALA A 92 18.58 -27.08 21.55
N VAL A 93 18.56 -25.80 21.18
CA VAL A 93 18.18 -24.70 22.09
C VAL A 93 16.76 -24.90 22.65
N ILE A 94 15.79 -25.29 21.81
CA ILE A 94 14.41 -25.51 22.25
C ILE A 94 14.29 -26.75 23.14
N ALA A 95 15.09 -27.80 22.88
CA ALA A 95 15.00 -29.07 23.59
C ALA A 95 15.76 -29.10 24.92
N ASP A 96 16.95 -28.50 24.96
CA ASP A 96 17.96 -28.77 26.00
C ASP A 96 18.24 -27.57 26.93
N THR A 97 17.70 -26.38 26.61
CA THR A 97 17.92 -25.14 27.38
C THR A 97 16.67 -24.72 28.16
N ASP A 98 16.85 -23.89 29.20
CA ASP A 98 15.75 -23.31 29.96
C ASP A 98 14.77 -22.55 29.02
N PRO A 99 13.46 -22.85 29.04
CA PRO A 99 12.46 -22.16 28.23
C PRO A 99 12.51 -20.63 28.28
N ALA A 100 12.95 -20.03 29.39
CA ALA A 100 13.13 -18.58 29.51
C ALA A 100 14.22 -18.04 28.56
N GLU A 101 15.33 -18.76 28.42
CA GLU A 101 16.42 -18.41 27.51
C GLU A 101 16.08 -18.81 26.06
N SER A 102 15.54 -20.04 25.88
CA SER A 102 15.19 -20.56 24.56
C SER A 102 14.20 -19.65 23.82
N HIS A 103 13.22 -19.07 24.52
CA HIS A 103 12.24 -18.19 23.86
C HIS A 103 12.85 -16.89 23.32
N GLU A 104 13.91 -16.37 23.94
CA GLU A 104 14.56 -15.13 23.48
C GLU A 104 15.36 -15.38 22.20
N GLN A 105 16.08 -16.50 22.16
CA GLN A 105 16.83 -16.91 20.97
C GLN A 105 15.88 -17.19 19.78
N VAL A 106 14.77 -17.89 20.02
CA VAL A 106 13.72 -18.11 19.00
C VAL A 106 13.14 -16.79 18.51
N ASN A 107 12.93 -15.83 19.41
CA ASN A 107 12.41 -14.50 19.04
C ASN A 107 13.37 -13.72 18.14
N GLU A 108 14.66 -13.75 18.45
CA GLU A 108 15.65 -13.01 17.67
C GLU A 108 15.76 -13.57 16.26
N LEU A 109 15.80 -14.90 16.11
CA LEU A 109 15.80 -15.52 14.79
C LEU A 109 14.50 -15.26 14.03
N SER A 110 13.33 -15.28 14.72
CA SER A 110 12.05 -14.89 14.11
C SER A 110 12.09 -13.47 13.53
N LYS A 111 12.69 -12.51 14.24
CA LYS A 111 12.87 -11.14 13.74
C LYS A 111 13.80 -11.09 12.54
N GLN A 112 14.88 -11.86 12.53
CA GLN A 112 15.80 -11.91 11.39
C GLN A 112 15.08 -12.43 10.14
N PHE A 113 14.33 -13.54 10.25
CA PHE A 113 13.49 -14.00 9.15
C PHE A 113 12.40 -13.01 8.75
N SER A 114 11.85 -12.21 9.67
CA SER A 114 10.84 -11.20 9.34
C SER A 114 11.36 -10.06 8.46
N LYS A 115 12.68 -9.81 8.47
CA LYS A 115 13.35 -8.83 7.61
C LYS A 115 13.64 -9.38 6.21
N VAL A 116 13.61 -10.70 6.04
CA VAL A 116 13.87 -11.35 4.76
C VAL A 116 12.58 -11.44 3.96
N THR A 117 12.57 -10.83 2.78
CA THR A 117 11.41 -10.82 1.89
C THR A 117 10.97 -12.26 1.57
N GLY A 118 9.67 -12.53 1.69
CA GLY A 118 9.07 -13.86 1.47
C GLY A 118 9.35 -14.92 2.54
N ALA A 119 10.00 -14.59 3.66
CA ALA A 119 10.22 -15.53 4.78
C ALA A 119 9.24 -15.34 5.95
N SER A 120 8.11 -14.65 5.72
CA SER A 120 7.13 -14.34 6.76
C SER A 120 6.44 -15.57 7.35
N SER A 121 6.27 -16.66 6.57
CA SER A 121 5.73 -17.93 7.06
C SER A 121 6.64 -18.56 8.12
N ILE A 122 7.96 -18.57 7.86
CA ILE A 122 8.99 -19.08 8.76
C ILE A 122 9.04 -18.22 10.04
N ALA A 123 9.09 -16.89 9.87
CA ALA A 123 9.07 -15.97 11.01
C ALA A 123 7.83 -16.18 11.89
N SER A 124 6.67 -16.41 11.28
CA SER A 124 5.40 -16.66 11.99
C SER A 124 5.41 -17.99 12.74
N ALA A 125 5.94 -19.06 12.13
CA ALA A 125 6.08 -20.36 12.79
C ALA A 125 7.03 -20.28 14.01
N LEU A 126 8.17 -19.60 13.88
CA LEU A 126 9.07 -19.33 14.99
C LEU A 126 8.42 -18.46 16.08
N SER A 127 7.58 -17.49 15.70
CA SER A 127 6.83 -16.68 16.66
C SER A 127 5.85 -17.52 17.48
N LYS A 128 5.21 -18.52 16.87
CA LYS A 128 4.35 -19.48 17.59
C LYS A 128 5.16 -20.40 18.50
N ALA A 129 6.30 -20.92 18.04
CA ALA A 129 7.20 -21.71 18.87
C ALA A 129 7.65 -20.93 20.12
N ARG A 130 7.99 -19.64 19.95
CA ARG A 130 8.27 -18.73 21.07
C ARG A 130 7.10 -18.62 22.04
N GLN A 131 5.87 -18.44 21.54
CA GLN A 131 4.68 -18.31 22.39
C GLN A 131 4.47 -19.57 23.26
N ASP A 132 4.70 -20.76 22.69
CA ASP A 132 4.58 -22.02 23.42
C ASP A 132 5.64 -22.17 24.54
N LEU A 133 6.83 -21.63 24.36
CA LEU A 133 7.90 -21.60 25.37
C LEU A 133 7.68 -20.54 26.46
N LYS A 134 7.16 -19.36 26.09
CA LYS A 134 6.94 -18.24 27.02
C LYS A 134 5.78 -18.46 28.00
N ASN A 135 4.90 -19.42 27.74
CA ASN A 135 3.72 -19.68 28.57
C ASN A 135 4.10 -19.98 30.03
N ASN A 136 3.19 -19.66 30.98
CA ASN A 136 3.34 -20.00 32.41
C ASN A 136 3.65 -21.49 32.66
N THR A 137 3.23 -22.35 31.74
CA THR A 137 3.67 -23.75 31.67
C THR A 137 4.25 -23.97 30.28
N PRO A 138 5.59 -23.96 30.12
CA PRO A 138 6.25 -24.13 28.84
C PRO A 138 5.85 -25.44 28.16
N LYS A 139 5.50 -25.38 26.87
CA LYS A 139 5.07 -26.53 26.06
C LYS A 139 6.13 -26.87 25.02
N VAL A 140 7.25 -27.44 25.47
CA VAL A 140 8.41 -27.74 24.62
C VAL A 140 8.04 -28.58 23.41
N ASP A 141 7.23 -29.64 23.58
CA ASP A 141 6.79 -30.48 22.46
C ASP A 141 6.02 -29.69 21.38
N LYS A 142 5.16 -28.75 21.78
CA LYS A 142 4.43 -27.90 20.83
C LYS A 142 5.36 -26.91 20.14
N ALA A 143 6.32 -26.35 20.87
CA ALA A 143 7.33 -25.47 20.31
C ALA A 143 8.19 -26.19 19.25
N LEU A 144 8.57 -27.45 19.49
CA LEU A 144 9.28 -28.28 18.52
C LEU A 144 8.43 -28.57 17.28
N VAL A 145 7.11 -28.80 17.43
CA VAL A 145 6.21 -28.98 16.28
C VAL A 145 6.11 -27.70 15.42
N GLU A 146 6.00 -26.52 16.04
CA GLU A 146 6.00 -25.26 15.29
C GLU A 146 7.37 -24.94 14.67
N PHE A 147 8.46 -25.30 15.35
CA PHE A 147 9.81 -25.22 14.80
C PHE A 147 9.99 -26.11 13.56
N ASP A 148 9.50 -27.35 13.60
CA ASP A 148 9.57 -28.28 12.47
C ASP A 148 8.80 -27.76 11.25
N LYS A 149 7.70 -27.01 11.45
CA LYS A 149 7.03 -26.28 10.35
C LYS A 149 7.91 -25.19 9.77
N ALA A 150 8.60 -24.42 10.61
CA ALA A 150 9.54 -23.40 10.17
C ALA A 150 10.68 -24.02 9.34
N VAL A 151 11.21 -25.16 9.77
CA VAL A 151 12.24 -25.91 9.04
C VAL A 151 11.72 -26.43 7.70
N ALA A 152 10.53 -27.02 7.66
CA ALA A 152 9.94 -27.51 6.43
C ALA A 152 9.72 -26.38 5.40
N GLU A 153 9.20 -25.23 5.85
CA GLU A 153 9.05 -24.03 5.02
C GLU A 153 10.41 -23.51 4.52
N TYR A 154 11.43 -23.51 5.38
CA TYR A 154 12.78 -23.13 5.00
C TYR A 154 13.32 -24.02 3.88
N ASP A 155 13.20 -25.33 4.03
CA ASP A 155 13.68 -26.32 3.07
C ASP A 155 12.95 -26.22 1.72
N LEU A 156 11.64 -25.98 1.73
CA LEU A 156 10.88 -25.72 0.51
C LEU A 156 11.36 -24.46 -0.21
N GLN A 157 11.62 -23.38 0.52
CA GLN A 157 12.09 -22.13 -0.07
C GLN A 157 13.53 -22.23 -0.60
N LYS A 158 14.40 -22.90 0.15
CA LYS A 158 15.81 -23.10 -0.21
C LYS A 158 15.97 -23.82 -1.56
N GLN A 159 15.10 -24.78 -1.87
CA GLN A 159 15.16 -25.58 -3.11
C GLN A 159 15.14 -24.72 -4.38
N TRP A 160 14.36 -23.63 -4.40
CA TRP A 160 14.19 -22.83 -5.61
C TRP A 160 14.88 -21.46 -5.54
N ARG A 161 15.03 -20.86 -4.35
CA ARG A 161 15.58 -19.50 -4.20
C ARG A 161 16.95 -19.34 -4.86
N GLY A 162 17.88 -20.26 -4.61
CA GLY A 162 19.24 -20.19 -5.18
C GLY A 162 19.25 -20.25 -6.71
N ALA A 163 18.53 -21.22 -7.30
CA ALA A 163 18.45 -21.37 -8.74
C ALA A 163 17.71 -20.20 -9.41
N ALA A 164 16.65 -19.69 -8.78
CA ALA A 164 15.89 -18.55 -9.27
C ALA A 164 16.72 -17.26 -9.21
N ALA A 165 17.47 -17.03 -8.13
CA ALA A 165 18.35 -15.87 -8.00
C ALA A 165 19.44 -15.86 -9.09
N GLN A 166 20.00 -17.01 -9.45
CA GLN A 166 21.01 -17.09 -10.50
C GLN A 166 20.44 -16.93 -11.91
N LYS A 167 19.27 -17.53 -12.18
CA LYS A 167 18.73 -17.64 -13.55
C LYS A 167 17.71 -16.55 -13.92
N LEU A 168 16.89 -16.12 -12.96
CA LEU A 168 15.76 -15.23 -13.23
C LEU A 168 16.06 -13.78 -12.88
N LEU A 169 16.81 -13.53 -11.80
CA LEU A 169 17.06 -12.18 -11.30
C LEU A 169 17.58 -11.22 -12.40
N PRO A 170 18.62 -11.56 -13.21
CA PRO A 170 19.11 -10.63 -14.23
C PRO A 170 18.07 -10.30 -15.31
N ALA A 171 17.23 -11.27 -15.67
CA ALA A 171 16.17 -11.10 -16.66
C ALA A 171 15.04 -10.20 -16.11
N LEU A 172 14.67 -10.38 -14.84
CA LEU A 172 13.64 -9.57 -14.18
C LEU A 172 14.11 -8.12 -13.98
N GLU A 173 15.37 -7.90 -13.59
CA GLU A 173 15.95 -6.55 -13.48
C GLU A 173 16.02 -5.81 -14.82
N THR A 174 16.37 -6.55 -15.88
CA THR A 174 16.37 -6.03 -17.26
C THR A 174 14.95 -5.62 -17.67
N TYR A 175 13.96 -6.49 -17.40
CA TYR A 175 12.56 -6.22 -17.67
C TYR A 175 12.06 -4.98 -16.91
N LEU A 176 12.31 -4.88 -15.60
CA LEU A 176 11.94 -3.71 -14.79
C LEU A 176 12.59 -2.44 -15.32
N THR A 177 13.85 -2.49 -15.73
CA THR A 177 14.54 -1.34 -16.32
C THR A 177 13.89 -0.87 -17.62
N ALA A 178 13.36 -1.80 -18.43
CA ALA A 178 12.63 -1.47 -19.65
C ALA A 178 11.26 -0.82 -19.36
N ILE A 179 10.54 -1.30 -18.35
CA ILE A 179 9.17 -0.85 -18.06
C ILE A 179 9.06 0.23 -16.96
N LYS A 180 10.14 0.57 -16.26
CA LYS A 180 10.06 1.52 -15.14
C LYS A 180 9.54 2.89 -15.59
N ARG A 181 9.90 3.35 -16.79
CA ARG A 181 9.55 4.69 -17.29
C ARG A 181 8.11 4.82 -17.79
N ASN A 182 7.40 3.71 -18.01
CA ASN A 182 6.00 3.71 -18.43
C ASN A 182 5.08 3.16 -17.33
N LEU A 183 5.10 1.86 -17.08
CA LEU A 183 4.20 1.18 -16.16
C LEU A 183 4.60 1.41 -14.70
N GLY A 184 5.89 1.53 -14.42
CA GLY A 184 6.41 1.77 -13.06
C GLY A 184 6.55 3.23 -12.66
N ALA A 185 6.17 4.19 -13.51
CA ALA A 185 6.55 5.59 -13.32
C ALA A 185 6.01 6.21 -12.02
N ARG A 186 4.80 5.81 -11.60
CA ARG A 186 4.14 6.28 -10.37
C ARG A 186 4.72 5.68 -9.09
N LEU A 187 5.38 4.52 -9.20
CA LEU A 187 5.97 3.80 -8.07
C LEU A 187 7.45 4.18 -7.86
N GLN A 188 8.03 4.98 -8.75
CA GLN A 188 9.39 5.48 -8.58
C GLN A 188 9.43 6.57 -7.51
N ARG A 189 10.46 6.52 -6.67
CA ARG A 189 10.72 7.55 -5.65
C ARG A 189 10.99 8.92 -6.27
N ASP A 190 11.69 8.93 -7.42
CA ASP A 190 12.18 10.14 -8.07
C ASP A 190 11.73 10.18 -9.54
N LEU A 191 11.23 11.33 -9.99
CA LEU A 191 10.91 11.55 -11.41
C LEU A 191 12.18 11.73 -12.23
N THR A 192 12.19 11.20 -13.45
CA THR A 192 13.25 11.55 -14.40
C THR A 192 13.12 13.01 -14.83
N ARG A 193 14.23 13.67 -15.18
CA ARG A 193 14.23 15.04 -15.70
C ARG A 193 13.23 15.24 -16.85
N LYS A 194 13.10 14.26 -17.76
CA LYS A 194 12.15 14.32 -18.88
C LYS A 194 10.70 14.34 -18.40
N GLN A 195 10.34 13.49 -17.43
CA GLN A 195 9.00 13.46 -16.84
C GLN A 195 8.69 14.76 -16.09
N ALA A 196 9.66 15.27 -15.32
CA ALA A 196 9.50 16.53 -14.58
C ALA A 196 9.26 17.73 -15.51
N LEU A 197 10.04 17.85 -16.59
CA LEU A 197 9.86 18.92 -17.58
C LEU A 197 8.53 18.82 -18.32
N PHE A 198 8.09 17.60 -18.65
CA PHE A 198 6.78 17.38 -19.26
C PHE A 198 5.64 17.83 -18.34
N LEU A 199 5.65 17.41 -17.07
CA LEU A 199 4.63 17.82 -16.10
C LEU A 199 4.62 19.33 -15.85
N ALA A 200 5.78 19.96 -15.75
CA ALA A 200 5.90 21.41 -15.58
C ALA A 200 5.29 22.20 -16.76
N SER A 201 5.29 21.64 -17.97
CA SER A 201 4.65 22.26 -19.13
C SER A 201 3.12 22.15 -19.12
N CYS A 202 2.56 21.12 -18.49
CA CYS A 202 1.10 20.87 -18.45
C CYS A 202 0.36 21.78 -17.47
N SER A 203 1.01 22.27 -16.40
CA SER A 203 0.38 23.13 -15.39
C SER A 203 0.21 24.60 -15.80
N ALA A 204 0.44 24.94 -17.08
CA ALA A 204 0.41 26.31 -17.58
C ALA A 204 -0.94 26.74 -18.20
N GLY A 205 -1.89 25.83 -18.38
CA GLY A 205 -3.22 26.11 -18.95
C GLY A 205 -4.29 26.35 -17.89
N HIS A 206 -5.20 27.31 -18.12
CA HIS A 206 -6.43 27.43 -17.35
C HIS A 206 -7.45 26.39 -17.85
N GLU A 207 -7.94 25.53 -16.96
CA GLU A 207 -9.08 24.65 -17.23
C GLU A 207 -10.37 25.24 -16.63
N ASP A 208 -11.46 25.23 -17.39
CA ASP A 208 -12.78 25.59 -16.90
C ASP A 208 -13.33 24.45 -16.03
N ILE A 209 -13.56 24.74 -14.74
CA ILE A 209 -14.04 23.77 -13.75
C ILE A 209 -15.55 23.88 -13.49
N SER A 210 -16.26 24.79 -14.18
CA SER A 210 -17.69 25.04 -13.96
C SER A 210 -18.55 23.79 -14.12
N LEU A 211 -18.19 22.90 -15.05
CA LEU A 211 -18.91 21.65 -15.32
C LEU A 211 -18.78 20.58 -14.20
N ASN A 212 -17.94 20.80 -13.19
CA ASN A 212 -17.80 19.90 -12.04
C ASN A 212 -18.77 20.19 -10.89
N PHE A 213 -19.54 21.29 -10.95
CA PHE A 213 -20.48 21.75 -9.92
C PHE A 213 -21.91 21.76 -10.44
#